data_AF-A0A7C6D187-F1
#
_entry.id   AF-A0A7C6D187-F1
#
_cell.length_a   1.000
_cell.length_b   1.000
_cell.length_c   1.000
_cell.angle_alpha   90.00
_cell.angle_beta   90.00
_cell.angle_gamma   90.00
#
_symmetry.space_group_name_H-M   'P 1'
#
loop_
_entity.id
_entity.type
_entity.pdbx_description
1 polymer ?
#
loop_
_entity_poly.entity_id
_entity_poly.type
_entity_poly.pdbx_seq_one_letter_code
_entity_poly.pdbx_strand_id
1 'polypeptide(L)'
;TAVNNVVEELKKYPEVESVMRTFGDHSLVLNIYTTSVDSLYELIQTHILKIPNINNVEVDIIIDSVTINPNAELDLYQKKMGNLR
;
A
#
# COMPACT_ATOMS: atom_id res chain seq x y z
N THR A 1 -4.93 -3.59 -18.06
CA THR A 1 -5.37 -4.88 -17.45
C THR A 1 -6.26 -4.58 -16.25
N ALA A 2 -7.02 -5.54 -15.72
CA ALA A 2 -7.99 -5.33 -14.65
C ALA A 2 -7.43 -4.53 -13.45
N VAL A 3 -6.19 -4.80 -13.04
CA VAL A 3 -5.49 -4.06 -11.97
C VAL A 3 -5.31 -2.58 -12.29
N ASN A 4 -5.06 -2.21 -13.56
CA ASN A 4 -4.93 -0.80 -13.93
C ASN A 4 -6.24 -0.04 -13.74
N ASN A 5 -7.38 -0.67 -14.02
CA ASN A 5 -8.68 -0.04 -13.82
C ASN A 5 -8.94 0.22 -12.33
N VAL A 6 -8.59 -0.74 -11.46
CA VAL A 6 -8.67 -0.56 -10.01
C VAL A 6 -7.81 0.61 -9.56
N VAL A 7 -6.58 0.73 -10.06
CA VAL A 7 -5.69 1.85 -9.72
C VAL A 7 -6.27 3.20 -10.16
N GLU A 8 -6.87 3.30 -11.35
CA GLU A 8 -7.50 4.55 -11.80
C GLU A 8 -8.72 4.94 -10.96
N GLU A 9 -9.51 3.97 -10.49
CA GLU A 9 -10.61 4.24 -9.55
C GLU A 9 -10.08 4.71 -8.20
N LEU A 10 -9.02 4.08 -7.67
CA LEU A 10 -8.44 4.43 -6.37
C LEU A 10 -7.89 5.87 -6.31
N LYS A 11 -7.42 6.42 -7.43
CA LYS A 11 -6.94 7.82 -7.50
C LYS A 11 -8.01 8.87 -7.18
N LYS A 12 -9.29 8.50 -7.19
CA LYS A 12 -10.40 9.42 -6.92
C LYS A 12 -10.58 9.69 -5.42
N TYR A 13 -9.93 8.92 -4.56
CA TYR A 13 -10.07 9.01 -3.11
C TYR A 13 -8.87 9.76 -2.52
N PRO A 14 -9.07 10.94 -1.91
CA PRO A 14 -7.98 11.73 -1.32
C PRO A 14 -7.32 11.03 -0.12
N GLU A 15 -8.00 10.05 0.50
CA GLU A 15 -7.47 9.26 1.61
C GLU A 15 -6.36 8.31 1.16
N VAL A 16 -6.31 7.93 -0.12
CA VAL A 16 -5.30 7.02 -0.67
C VAL A 16 -4.03 7.80 -1.00
N GLU A 17 -2.99 7.61 -0.20
CA GLU A 17 -1.69 8.27 -0.40
C GLU A 17 -0.88 7.57 -1.49
N SER A 18 -0.83 6.25 -1.46
CA SER A 18 -0.08 5.47 -2.46
C SER A 18 -0.70 4.10 -2.73
N VAL A 19 -0.42 3.59 -3.94
CA VAL A 19 -0.81 2.26 -4.39
C VAL A 19 0.41 1.55 -4.95
N MET A 20 0.79 0.44 -4.33
CA MET A 20 1.93 -0.38 -4.69
C MET A 20 1.44 -1.67 -5.34
N ARG A 21 2.07 -2.06 -6.45
CA ARG A 21 1.83 -3.35 -7.09
C ARG A 21 2.78 -4.36 -6.50
N THR A 22 2.24 -5.49 -6.08
CA THR A 22 2.99 -6.53 -5.39
C THR A 22 2.92 -7.84 -6.15
N PHE A 23 3.92 -8.68 -5.92
CA PHE A 23 3.93 -10.07 -6.33
C PHE A 23 3.88 -10.93 -5.07
N GLY A 24 2.74 -11.57 -4.82
CA GLY A 24 2.46 -12.30 -3.59
C GLY A 24 0.96 -12.59 -3.47
N ASP A 25 0.49 -12.79 -2.23
CA ASP A 25 -0.91 -13.12 -1.95
C ASP A 25 -1.87 -11.98 -2.29
N HIS A 26 -1.39 -10.75 -2.19
CA HIS A 26 -2.11 -9.54 -2.57
C HIS A 26 -1.53 -8.94 -3.86
N SER A 27 -2.39 -8.45 -4.73
CA SER A 27 -1.98 -7.78 -5.99
C SER A 27 -1.65 -6.30 -5.81
N LEU A 28 -2.26 -5.67 -4.81
CA LEU A 28 -2.10 -4.25 -4.48
C LEU A 28 -1.96 -4.10 -2.97
N VAL A 29 -1.08 -3.20 -2.56
CA VAL A 29 -0.99 -2.68 -1.19
C VAL A 29 -1.22 -1.18 -1.25
N LEU A 30 -1.97 -0.64 -0.30
CA LEU A 30 -2.31 0.77 -0.26
C LEU A 30 -1.90 1.36 1.08
N ASN A 31 -1.40 2.60 1.06
CA ASN A 31 -1.31 3.42 2.27
C ASN A 31 -2.48 4.40 2.26
N ILE A 32 -3.24 4.42 3.34
CA ILE A 32 -4.46 5.23 3.48
C ILE A 32 -4.40 5.99 4.80
N TYR A 33 -4.88 7.24 4.79
CA TYR A 33 -5.03 8.06 5.99
C TYR A 33 -6.49 8.39 6.23
N THR A 34 -6.96 8.16 7.45
CA THR A 34 -8.30 8.54 7.89
C THR A 34 -8.25 9.20 9.26
N THR A 35 -9.31 9.93 9.62
CA THR A 35 -9.42 10.62 10.93
C THR A 35 -9.90 9.69 12.04
N SER A 36 -10.48 8.55 11.71
CA SER A 36 -10.98 7.55 12.65
C SER A 36 -11.03 6.16 12.03
N VAL A 37 -11.17 5.15 12.89
CA VAL A 37 -11.37 3.75 12.50
C VAL A 37 -12.72 3.58 11.78
N ASP A 38 -13.75 4.29 12.23
CA ASP A 38 -15.08 4.21 11.60
C ASP A 38 -15.04 4.76 10.16
N SER A 39 -14.35 5.88 9.94
CA SER A 39 -14.18 6.47 8.60
C SER A 39 -13.40 5.54 7.66
N LEU A 40 -12.46 4.76 8.18
CA LEU A 40 -11.75 3.73 7.42
C LEU A 40 -12.69 2.62 6.98
N TYR A 41 -13.49 2.08 7.90
CA TYR A 41 -14.46 1.04 7.56
C TYR A 41 -15.53 1.54 6.59
N GLU A 42 -15.98 2.78 6.75
CA GLU A 42 -16.90 3.41 5.80
C GLU A 42 -16.27 3.48 4.41
N LEU A 43 -15.05 4.02 4.27
CA LEU A 43 -14.32 4.08 3.00
C LEU A 43 -14.23 2.69 2.34
N ILE A 44 -13.86 1.66 3.12
CA ILE A 44 -13.68 0.31 2.59
C ILE A 44 -15.02 -0.29 2.14
N GLN A 45 -16.02 -0.30 3.01
CA GLN A 45 -17.28 -1.00 2.77
C GLN A 45 -18.14 -0.30 1.71
N THR A 46 -18.15 1.04 1.73
CA THR A 46 -19.04 1.81 0.87
C THR A 46 -18.42 2.11 -0.48
N HIS A 47 -17.09 2.17 -0.58
CA HIS A 47 -16.38 2.52 -1.81
C HIS A 47 -15.45 1.41 -2.29
N ILE A 48 -14.39 1.06 -1.55
CA ILE A 48 -13.32 0.19 -2.06
C ILE A 48 -13.87 -1.18 -2.49
N LEU A 49 -14.62 -1.87 -1.63
CA LEU A 49 -15.16 -3.20 -1.94
C LEU A 49 -16.16 -3.22 -3.11
N LYS A 50 -16.64 -2.05 -3.55
CA LYS A 50 -17.55 -1.94 -4.71
C LYS A 50 -16.81 -1.69 -6.01
N ILE A 51 -15.50 -1.45 -5.97
CA ILE A 51 -14.70 -1.29 -7.18
C ILE A 51 -14.63 -2.66 -7.90
N PRO A 52 -15.02 -2.74 -9.19
CA PRO A 52 -14.95 -3.98 -9.93
C PRO A 52 -13.53 -4.56 -9.93
N ASN A 53 -13.44 -5.89 -9.83
CA ASN A 53 -12.19 -6.67 -9.74
C ASN A 53 -11.47 -6.61 -8.38
N ILE A 54 -12.08 -6.00 -7.35
CA ILE A 54 -11.68 -6.20 -5.97
C ILE A 54 -12.47 -7.39 -5.40
N ASN A 55 -11.75 -8.45 -5.01
CA ASN A 55 -12.35 -9.67 -4.48
C ASN A 55 -12.23 -9.77 -2.95
N ASN A 56 -11.12 -9.29 -2.41
CA ASN A 56 -10.83 -9.34 -0.98
C ASN A 56 -10.03 -8.10 -0.58
N VAL A 57 -10.24 -7.64 0.65
CA VAL A 57 -9.50 -6.53 1.25
C VAL A 57 -9.11 -6.96 2.66
N GLU A 58 -7.83 -6.82 2.98
CA GLU A 58 -7.26 -7.00 4.31
C GLU A 58 -6.74 -5.65 4.79
N VAL A 59 -6.83 -5.40 6.09
CA VAL A 59 -6.55 -4.09 6.68
C VAL A 59 -5.76 -4.27 7.95
N ASP A 60 -4.59 -3.63 7.98
CA ASP A 60 -3.78 -3.46 9.18
C ASP A 60 -3.79 -1.99 9.60
N ILE A 61 -3.93 -1.75 10.91
CA ILE A 61 -3.88 -0.40 11.49
C ILE A 61 -2.50 -0.19 12.11
N ILE A 62 -1.77 0.80 11.60
CA ILE A 62 -0.46 1.18 12.15
C ILE A 62 -0.69 1.93 13.47
N ILE A 63 -0.21 1.37 14.57
CA ILE A 63 -0.28 1.98 15.92
C ILE A 63 0.98 2.77 16.23
N ASP A 64 2.14 2.26 15.81
CA ASP A 64 3.45 2.86 16.02
C ASP A 64 4.39 2.51 14.85
N SER A 65 5.39 3.35 14.62
CA SER A 65 6.41 3.15 13.60
C SER A 65 7.78 3.57 14.11
N VAL A 66 8.74 2.66 14.03
CA VAL A 66 10.11 2.90 14.48
C VAL A 66 11.06 2.75 13.30
N THR A 67 11.79 3.81 13.00
CA THR A 67 12.84 3.77 11.98
C THR A 67 14.08 3.06 12.53
N ILE A 68 14.37 1.87 12.02
CA ILE A 68 15.52 1.05 12.46
C ILE A 68 16.80 1.41 11.69
N ASN A 69 16.74 1.51 10.37
CA ASN A 69 17.85 1.95 9.53
C ASN A 69 17.32 2.85 8.39
N PRO A 70 17.50 4.18 8.50
CA PRO A 70 17.04 5.10 7.46
C PRO A 70 17.85 5.00 6.15
N ASN A 71 19.04 4.39 6.18
CA ASN A 71 19.94 4.29 5.03
C ASN A 71 19.99 2.88 4.40
N ALA A 72 19.05 2.01 4.76
CA ALA A 72 19.08 0.59 4.38
C ALA A 72 19.28 0.35 2.88
N GLU A 73 18.65 1.18 2.04
CA GLU A 73 18.81 1.11 0.58
C GLU A 73 20.26 1.31 0.15
N LEU A 74 20.90 2.39 0.61
CA LEU A 74 22.29 2.72 0.28
C LEU A 74 23.26 1.65 0.78
N ASP A 75 23.05 1.16 2.01
CA ASP A 75 23.90 0.13 2.61
C ASP A 75 23.90 -1.18 1.78
N LEU A 76 22.73 -1.56 1.26
CA LEU A 76 22.59 -2.74 0.40
C LEU A 76 23.35 -2.59 -0.92
N TYR A 77 23.27 -1.40 -1.55
CA TYR A 77 24.02 -1.12 -2.77
C TYR A 77 25.54 -1.13 -2.54
N GLN A 78 26.02 -0.51 -1.45
CA GLN A 78 27.45 -0.49 -1.11
C GLN A 78 27.99 -1.89 -0.84
N LYS A 79 27.26 -2.72 -0.10
CA LYS A 79 27.64 -4.12 0.16
C LYS A 79 27.80 -4.92 -1.13
N LYS A 80 26.91 -4.72 -2.10
CA LYS A 80 27.00 -5.38 -3.42
C LYS A 80 28.24 -4.95 -4.20
N MET A 81 28.63 -3.68 -4.13
CA MET A 81 29.82 -3.16 -4.80
C MET A 81 31.13 -3.58 -4.11
N GLY A 82 31.14 -3.69 -2.78
CA GLY A 82 32.31 -4.13 -2.01
C GLY A 82 32.71 -5.59 -2.25
N ASN A 83 31.74 -6.47 -2.56
CA ASN A 83 31.96 -7.90 -2.82
C ASN A 83 32.40 -8.23 -4.27
N LEU A 84 32.56 -7.22 -5.13
CA LEU A 84 33.01 -7.39 -6.52
C LEU A 84 34.52 -7.08 -6.70
N ARG A 85 35.29 -7.06 -5.60
CA ARG A 85 36.74 -6.90 -5.60
C ARG A 85 37.44 -8.18 -5.14
#